data_AF-A0A2S8AEB5-F1
#
_entry.id   AF-A0A2S8AEB5-F1
#
_cell.length_a   1.000
_cell.length_b   1.000
_cell.length_c   1.000
_cell.angle_alpha   90.00
_cell.angle_beta   90.00
_cell.angle_gamma   90.00
#
_symmetry.space_group_name_H-M   'P 1'
#
loop_
_entity.id
_entity.type
_entity.pdbx_description
1 polymer ?
#
loop_
_entity_poly.entity_id
_entity_poly.type
_entity_poly.pdbx_seq_one_letter_code
_entity_poly.pdbx_strand_id
1 'polypeptide(L)'
;MRSKILILIFLVFILINCQEKKEVLTNKKENKMKINSSTPIYGIDFNIATPFEILVNDVPVMKYFSNGSASAFVPINGMLIKGKKQEIKIKLYNSDGEKNITEDIAKYFSLKIVLSKDISFGKFQDVQIIKIPDSIKNTSFVEYVFPFYVEFPFEIEGWQKSLNLTNEDKDKLLEEVVLKYEQFRNILNNKDGKEFLEKTKHRENELNQAFYFNEDQKREDDKETLEIINRITKVFPLENYQMVFYGNGKIVALVRIDKNFRGESALQAELDDESVQIYELLLHRPALGKPLEVIR
;
A
#
# COMPACT_ATOMS: atom_id res chain seq x y z
N MET A 1 15.70 -17.97 -28.58
CA MET A 1 14.26 -17.68 -28.38
C MET A 1 14.05 -17.44 -26.89
N ARG A 2 14.13 -16.18 -26.44
CA ARG A 2 12.99 -15.30 -26.09
C ARG A 2 11.95 -15.99 -25.20
N SER A 3 12.07 -15.78 -23.90
CA SER A 3 10.92 -15.55 -23.03
C SER A 3 11.14 -14.15 -22.43
N LYS A 4 10.25 -13.21 -22.76
CA LYS A 4 10.23 -11.87 -22.17
C LYS A 4 9.09 -11.87 -21.17
N ILE A 5 9.44 -11.73 -19.90
CA ILE A 5 8.49 -11.55 -18.80
C ILE A 5 7.91 -10.13 -18.92
N LEU A 6 6.58 -10.05 -18.99
CA LEU A 6 5.78 -8.83 -19.06
C LEU A 6 5.23 -8.59 -17.65
N ILE A 7 5.59 -7.48 -17.00
CA ILE A 7 5.05 -7.09 -15.68
C ILE A 7 4.31 -5.77 -15.85
N LEU A 8 3.00 -5.85 -15.58
CA LEU A 8 2.10 -4.72 -15.40
C LEU A 8 2.50 -3.99 -14.11
N ILE A 9 2.60 -2.66 -14.16
CA ILE A 9 2.82 -1.84 -12.97
C ILE A 9 1.51 -1.86 -12.17
N PHE A 10 1.36 -2.84 -11.28
CA PHE A 10 0.36 -2.77 -10.21
C PHE A 10 0.89 -1.73 -9.21
N LEU A 11 0.33 -0.51 -9.25
CA LEU A 11 0.16 0.23 -8.00
C LEU A 11 -0.62 -0.70 -7.06
N VAL A 12 -0.14 -0.82 -5.82
CA VAL A 12 -0.57 -1.82 -4.83
C VAL A 12 -2.09 -1.81 -4.65
N PHE A 13 -2.78 -2.63 -5.44
CA PHE A 13 -4.09 -3.17 -5.13
C PHE A 13 -3.83 -4.63 -4.76
N ILE A 14 -3.88 -4.90 -3.46
CA ILE A 14 -3.80 -6.26 -2.92
C ILE A 14 -5.06 -7.00 -3.38
N LEU A 15 -4.99 -7.65 -4.53
CA LEU A 15 -5.94 -8.71 -4.88
C LEU A 15 -5.48 -9.97 -4.13
N ILE A 16 -5.95 -10.17 -2.90
CA ILE A 16 -5.89 -11.51 -2.29
C ILE A 16 -6.97 -12.35 -2.96
N ASN A 17 -6.60 -13.04 -4.04
CA ASN A 17 -7.37 -14.16 -4.52
C ASN A 17 -6.84 -15.42 -3.83
N CYS A 18 -7.55 -15.88 -2.80
CA CYS A 18 -7.31 -17.18 -2.19
C CYS A 18 -8.30 -18.18 -2.79
N GLN A 19 -7.95 -18.76 -3.94
CA GLN A 19 -8.39 -20.10 -4.35
C GLN A 19 -7.56 -20.63 -5.53
N GLU A 20 -7.52 -21.96 -5.63
CA GLU A 20 -6.47 -22.79 -6.22
C GLU A 20 -6.14 -22.58 -7.71
N LYS A 21 -4.88 -22.89 -8.05
CA LYS A 21 -4.27 -22.91 -9.39
C LYS A 21 -5.20 -23.44 -10.50
N LYS A 22 -5.36 -22.65 -11.57
CA LYS A 22 -5.45 -23.12 -12.96
C LYS A 22 -4.93 -22.06 -13.94
N GLU A 23 -4.00 -22.46 -14.79
CA GLU A 23 -3.43 -21.65 -15.88
C GLU A 23 -4.51 -21.25 -16.89
N VAL A 24 -4.61 -19.95 -17.21
CA VAL A 24 -5.34 -19.46 -18.38
C VAL A 24 -4.37 -18.67 -19.25
N LEU A 25 -4.07 -19.23 -20.43
CA LEU A 25 -3.28 -18.59 -21.47
C LEU A 25 -3.95 -17.29 -21.96
N THR A 26 -3.26 -16.18 -21.83
CA THR A 26 -3.70 -14.85 -22.26
C THR A 26 -3.23 -14.56 -23.69
N ASN A 27 -4.18 -14.43 -24.62
CA ASN A 27 -3.96 -13.69 -25.86
C ASN A 27 -4.23 -12.20 -25.60
N LYS A 28 -3.21 -11.34 -25.53
CA LYS A 28 -3.41 -9.88 -25.56
C LYS A 28 -2.24 -9.18 -26.27
N LYS A 29 -2.60 -8.35 -27.26
CA LYS A 29 -1.70 -7.61 -28.16
C LYS A 29 -0.80 -6.63 -27.37
N GLU A 30 0.51 -6.69 -27.66
CA GLU A 30 1.54 -5.82 -27.09
C GLU A 30 1.51 -4.41 -27.69
N ASN A 31 1.20 -3.38 -26.90
CA ASN A 31 1.59 -2.00 -27.20
C ASN A 31 2.71 -1.59 -26.23
N LYS A 32 3.94 -1.48 -26.74
CA LYS A 32 5.12 -1.04 -25.96
C LYS A 32 5.15 0.48 -25.87
N MET A 33 4.69 1.04 -24.76
CA MET A 33 4.94 2.46 -24.45
C MET A 33 6.33 2.60 -23.81
N LYS A 34 7.19 3.44 -24.42
CA LYS A 34 8.54 3.76 -23.93
C LYS A 34 8.44 4.88 -22.89
N ILE A 35 8.75 4.57 -21.64
CA ILE A 35 8.95 5.57 -20.57
C ILE A 35 10.46 5.84 -20.47
N ASN A 36 10.85 7.10 -20.22
CA ASN A 36 12.25 7.52 -20.12
C ASN A 36 12.99 6.71 -19.04
N SER A 37 14.03 5.98 -19.44
CA SER A 37 14.71 4.94 -18.66
C SER A 37 15.75 5.46 -17.65
N SER A 38 15.51 6.58 -16.97
CA SER A 38 16.51 7.21 -16.09
C SER A 38 16.02 7.59 -14.70
N THR A 39 14.78 7.29 -14.34
CA THR A 39 14.20 7.71 -13.06
C THR A 39 14.36 6.63 -11.99
N PRO A 40 14.95 6.96 -10.81
CA PRO A 40 15.19 5.97 -9.76
C PRO A 40 13.88 5.58 -9.05
N ILE A 41 13.57 4.28 -9.06
CA ILE A 41 12.49 3.69 -8.26
C ILE A 41 13.12 2.92 -7.11
N TYR A 42 12.93 3.42 -5.90
CA TYR A 42 13.24 2.70 -4.68
C TYR A 42 12.10 1.75 -4.35
N GLY A 43 12.45 0.59 -3.81
CA GLY A 43 11.49 -0.37 -3.31
C GLY A 43 12.07 -1.26 -2.24
N ILE A 44 11.22 -2.17 -1.76
CA ILE A 44 11.54 -3.18 -0.77
C ILE A 44 11.40 -4.52 -1.46
N ASP A 45 12.50 -5.27 -1.52
CA ASP A 45 12.52 -6.67 -1.91
C ASP A 45 12.55 -7.52 -0.64
N PHE A 46 11.56 -8.37 -0.45
CA PHE A 46 11.42 -9.15 0.78
C PHE A 46 11.03 -10.60 0.54
N ASN A 47 11.37 -11.44 1.52
CA ASN A 47 10.85 -12.78 1.73
C ASN A 47 10.78 -13.03 3.25
N ILE A 48 9.57 -13.15 3.80
CA ILE A 48 9.34 -13.28 5.24
C ILE A 48 8.35 -14.42 5.47
N ALA A 49 8.73 -15.39 6.32
CA ALA A 49 7.93 -16.59 6.62
C ALA A 49 7.21 -16.56 7.97
N THR A 50 6.54 -15.45 8.27
CA THR A 50 5.66 -15.29 9.44
C THR A 50 4.70 -14.13 9.14
N PRO A 51 3.53 -14.01 9.77
CA PRO A 51 2.71 -12.81 9.60
C PRO A 51 3.48 -11.53 9.92
N PHE A 52 3.36 -10.50 9.08
CA PHE A 52 4.16 -9.28 9.20
C PHE A 52 3.46 -8.02 8.67
N GLU A 53 3.99 -6.87 9.06
CA GLU A 53 3.78 -5.59 8.39
C GLU A 53 5.13 -4.91 8.13
N ILE A 54 5.24 -4.25 6.97
CA ILE A 54 6.35 -3.37 6.62
C ILE A 54 5.77 -1.98 6.45
N LEU A 55 6.32 -1.01 7.17
CA LEU A 55 5.92 0.40 7.11
C LEU A 55 7.11 1.25 6.69
N VAL A 56 6.87 2.27 5.88
CA VAL A 56 7.83 3.32 5.53
C VAL A 56 7.29 4.64 6.04
N ASN A 57 8.10 5.36 6.83
CA ASN A 57 7.71 6.62 7.48
C ASN A 57 6.37 6.50 8.24
N ASP A 58 6.20 5.38 8.94
CA ASP A 58 5.01 5.04 9.73
C ASP A 58 3.71 4.87 8.92
N VAL A 59 3.81 4.65 7.61
CA VAL A 59 2.70 4.27 6.73
C VAL A 59 2.93 2.85 6.19
N PRO A 60 1.97 1.91 6.30
CA PRO A 60 2.13 0.57 5.77
C PRO A 60 2.31 0.55 4.27
N VAL A 61 3.25 -0.30 3.80
CA VAL A 61 3.47 -0.57 2.37
C VAL A 61 3.26 -2.04 2.03
N MET A 62 3.31 -2.93 3.04
CA MET A 62 2.97 -4.34 2.88
C MET A 62 2.41 -4.87 4.20
N LYS A 63 1.33 -5.65 4.11
CA LYS A 63 0.75 -6.39 5.23
C LYS A 63 0.48 -7.82 4.78
N TYR A 64 0.84 -8.78 5.63
CA TYR A 64 0.56 -10.19 5.37
C TYR A 64 0.22 -10.86 6.69
N PHE A 65 -1.06 -11.16 6.91
CA PHE A 65 -1.54 -11.76 8.16
C PHE A 65 -1.88 -13.26 8.04
N SER A 66 -1.46 -13.89 6.94
CA SER A 66 -1.67 -15.31 6.70
C SER A 66 -0.47 -16.15 7.15
N ASN A 67 -0.70 -17.43 7.41
CA ASN A 67 0.38 -18.38 7.68
C ASN A 67 1.19 -18.66 6.40
N GLY A 68 2.50 -18.88 6.57
CA GLY A 68 3.42 -19.21 5.48
C GLY A 68 4.38 -18.07 5.17
N SER A 69 4.89 -18.05 3.94
CA SER A 69 5.83 -17.04 3.46
C SER A 69 5.24 -16.18 2.36
N ALA A 70 5.50 -14.88 2.42
CA ALA A 70 5.28 -13.98 1.31
C ALA A 70 6.60 -13.38 0.85
N SER A 71 6.72 -13.20 -0.47
CA SER A 71 7.84 -12.53 -1.10
C SER A 71 7.36 -11.66 -2.24
N ALA A 72 7.80 -10.40 -2.28
CA ALA A 72 7.48 -9.48 -3.36
C ALA A 72 8.50 -8.35 -3.42
N PHE A 73 8.45 -7.61 -4.53
CA PHE A 73 9.01 -6.29 -4.63
C PHE A 73 7.89 -5.25 -4.47
N VAL A 74 8.07 -4.28 -3.58
CA VAL A 74 7.12 -3.19 -3.34
C VAL A 74 7.79 -1.86 -3.61
N PRO A 75 7.36 -1.07 -4.61
CA PRO A 75 7.91 0.25 -4.84
C PRO A 75 7.45 1.22 -3.76
N ILE A 76 8.37 2.02 -3.19
CA ILE A 76 8.09 2.85 -2.00
C ILE A 76 8.20 4.36 -2.26
N ASN A 77 8.45 4.79 -3.51
CA ASN A 77 8.65 6.21 -3.83
C ASN A 77 7.52 7.11 -3.31
N GLY A 78 6.27 6.64 -3.35
CA GLY A 78 5.12 7.37 -2.82
C GLY A 78 5.22 7.68 -1.33
N MET A 79 5.92 6.87 -0.55
CA MET A 79 6.10 7.08 0.89
C MET A 79 7.36 7.85 1.24
N LEU A 80 8.22 8.13 0.27
CA LEU A 80 9.49 8.83 0.50
C LEU A 80 9.28 10.32 0.71
N ILE A 81 10.10 10.85 1.60
CA ILE A 81 9.98 12.22 2.09
C ILE A 81 11.30 12.98 1.85
N LYS A 82 11.28 14.07 1.09
CA LYS A 82 12.54 14.72 0.67
C LYS A 82 13.27 15.34 1.86
N GLY A 83 14.60 15.22 1.84
CA GLY A 83 15.48 15.91 2.80
C GLY A 83 15.39 15.39 4.23
N LYS A 84 14.72 14.25 4.46
CA LYS A 84 14.66 13.60 5.76
C LYS A 84 15.34 12.25 5.74
N LYS A 85 15.85 11.88 6.91
CA LYS A 85 16.10 10.50 7.28
C LYS A 85 14.79 9.73 7.14
N GLN A 86 14.78 8.68 6.32
CA GLN A 86 13.62 7.80 6.19
C GLN A 86 13.66 6.75 7.30
N GLU A 87 12.50 6.17 7.56
CA GLU A 87 12.36 5.08 8.51
C GLU A 87 11.65 3.90 7.86
N ILE A 88 12.21 2.70 8.04
CA ILE A 88 11.50 1.46 7.79
C ILE A 88 11.22 0.78 9.13
N LYS A 89 9.97 0.36 9.33
CA LYS A 89 9.51 -0.36 10.52
C LYS A 89 8.98 -1.72 10.08
N ILE A 90 9.46 -2.77 10.73
CA ILE A 90 9.06 -4.16 10.49
C ILE A 90 8.38 -4.66 11.76
N LYS A 91 7.15 -5.12 11.62
CA LYS A 91 6.40 -5.79 12.68
C LYS A 91 6.27 -7.25 12.31
N LEU A 92 6.66 -8.15 13.19
CA LEU A 92 6.47 -9.60 13.02
C LEU A 92 5.50 -10.09 14.09
N TYR A 93 4.60 -10.97 13.70
CA TYR A 93 3.59 -11.59 14.56
C TYR A 93 3.71 -13.11 14.49
N ASN A 94 3.26 -13.80 15.54
CA ASN A 94 3.09 -15.24 15.54
C ASN A 94 2.05 -15.68 14.49
N SER A 95 2.26 -16.88 13.95
CA SER A 95 1.30 -17.55 13.07
C SER A 95 0.00 -17.91 13.81
N ASP A 96 -1.10 -18.02 13.08
CA ASP A 96 -2.39 -18.48 13.60
C ASP A 96 -2.23 -19.87 14.22
N GLY A 97 -2.63 -20.01 15.49
CA GLY A 97 -2.51 -21.25 16.26
C GLY A 97 -1.20 -21.39 17.03
N GLU A 98 -0.18 -20.58 16.73
CA GLU A 98 1.10 -20.59 17.44
C GLU A 98 1.08 -19.58 18.59
N LYS A 99 1.78 -19.88 19.68
CA LYS A 99 1.90 -18.95 20.82
C LYS A 99 2.94 -17.85 20.57
N ASN A 100 4.02 -18.22 19.91
CA ASN A 100 5.20 -17.38 19.72
C ASN A 100 5.63 -17.39 18.25
N ILE A 101 6.38 -16.37 17.85
CA ILE A 101 7.14 -16.38 16.59
C ILE A 101 8.21 -17.48 16.69
N THR A 102 8.47 -18.16 15.57
CA THR A 102 9.53 -19.17 15.48
C THR A 102 10.87 -18.57 15.88
N GLU A 103 11.59 -19.24 16.79
CA GLU A 103 12.82 -18.69 17.38
C GLU A 103 13.87 -18.35 16.31
N ASP A 104 14.04 -19.19 15.28
CA ASP A 104 15.02 -19.02 14.21
C ASP A 104 14.47 -18.34 12.94
N ILE A 105 13.44 -17.49 13.08
CA ILE A 105 12.80 -16.75 11.98
C ILE A 105 13.80 -15.96 11.12
N ALA A 106 14.96 -15.57 11.66
CA ALA A 106 16.02 -14.91 10.91
C ALA A 106 16.50 -15.72 9.68
N LYS A 107 16.43 -17.05 9.71
CA LYS A 107 16.75 -17.92 8.55
C LYS A 107 15.75 -17.80 7.40
N TYR A 108 14.54 -17.34 7.72
CA TYR A 108 13.43 -17.18 6.78
C TYR A 108 13.02 -15.71 6.63
N PHE A 109 13.96 -14.81 6.93
CA PHE A 109 13.81 -13.37 6.81
C PHE A 109 14.86 -12.82 5.85
N SER A 110 14.39 -12.26 4.74
CA SER A 110 15.17 -11.42 3.84
C SER A 110 14.39 -10.15 3.61
N LEU A 111 15.02 -9.00 3.85
CA LEU A 111 14.45 -7.71 3.49
C LEU A 111 15.57 -6.77 3.06
N LYS A 112 15.41 -6.19 1.88
CA LYS A 112 16.34 -5.24 1.30
C LYS A 112 15.61 -4.02 0.81
N ILE A 113 16.17 -2.85 1.08
CA ILE A 113 15.87 -1.64 0.33
C ILE A 113 16.71 -1.71 -0.94
N VAL A 114 16.06 -1.56 -2.08
CA VAL A 114 16.68 -1.67 -3.39
C VAL A 114 16.35 -0.46 -4.25
N LEU A 115 17.21 -0.20 -5.21
CA LEU A 115 17.03 0.79 -6.27
C LEU A 115 16.92 0.08 -7.61
N SER A 116 15.86 0.35 -8.34
CA SER A 116 15.78 0.03 -9.76
C SER A 116 15.88 1.30 -10.61
N LYS A 117 16.67 1.21 -11.67
CA LYS A 117 16.74 2.24 -12.73
C LYS A 117 16.08 1.74 -14.03
N ASP A 118 15.48 0.57 -13.98
CA ASP A 118 14.80 -0.08 -15.10
C ASP A 118 13.36 -0.38 -14.70
N ILE A 119 12.42 0.09 -15.51
CA ILE A 119 10.98 -0.12 -15.32
C ILE A 119 10.61 -1.60 -15.42
N SER A 120 11.47 -2.43 -16.02
CA SER A 120 11.27 -3.88 -16.05
C SER A 120 11.45 -4.54 -14.67
N PHE A 121 12.04 -3.84 -13.69
CA PHE A 121 12.41 -4.36 -12.38
C PHE A 121 13.25 -5.65 -12.43
N GLY A 122 13.87 -5.95 -13.59
CA GLY A 122 14.69 -7.14 -13.76
C GLY A 122 16.08 -7.03 -13.12
N LYS A 123 16.46 -5.82 -12.69
CA LYS A 123 17.72 -5.55 -11.99
C LYS A 123 17.51 -4.56 -10.86
N PHE A 124 18.11 -4.90 -9.73
CA PHE A 124 18.10 -4.11 -8.51
C PHE A 124 19.53 -3.86 -8.05
N GLN A 125 19.77 -2.65 -7.53
CA GLN A 125 20.94 -2.32 -6.75
C GLN A 125 20.55 -2.34 -5.28
N ASP A 126 21.25 -3.13 -4.46
CA ASP A 126 21.06 -3.13 -3.01
C ASP A 126 21.44 -1.75 -2.45
N VAL A 127 20.51 -1.10 -1.74
CA VAL A 127 20.73 0.17 -1.02
C VAL A 127 21.05 -0.12 0.44
N GLN A 128 20.24 -0.99 1.08
CA GLN A 128 20.42 -1.38 2.47
C GLN A 128 19.83 -2.76 2.71
N ILE A 129 20.59 -3.63 3.37
CA ILE A 129 20.10 -4.93 3.84
C ILE A 129 19.62 -4.77 5.28
N ILE A 130 18.39 -5.18 5.56
CA ILE A 130 17.82 -5.17 6.90
C ILE A 130 18.07 -6.54 7.56
N LYS A 131 18.60 -6.52 8.77
CA LYS A 131 18.88 -7.72 9.56
C LYS A 131 18.15 -7.65 10.89
N ILE A 132 17.51 -8.76 11.26
CA ILE A 132 16.93 -8.98 12.59
C ILE A 132 17.86 -9.88 13.41
N PRO A 133 17.71 -9.95 14.75
CA PRO A 133 18.48 -10.89 15.58
C PRO A 133 18.33 -12.34 15.12
N ASP A 134 19.40 -13.12 15.22
CA ASP A 134 19.44 -14.53 14.80
C ASP A 134 18.45 -15.43 15.55
N SER A 135 18.05 -15.04 16.77
CA SER A 135 17.05 -15.71 17.59
C SER A 135 16.11 -14.70 18.25
N ILE A 136 14.81 -15.01 18.26
CA ILE A 136 13.75 -14.24 18.94
C ILE A 136 13.14 -15.09 20.06
N LYS A 137 13.29 -14.65 21.31
CA LYS A 137 12.84 -15.43 22.48
C LYS A 137 11.36 -15.24 22.78
N ASN A 138 10.59 -16.33 22.69
CA ASN A 138 9.28 -16.55 23.34
C ASN A 138 8.35 -15.31 23.38
N THR A 139 8.12 -14.70 22.22
CA THR A 139 7.19 -13.59 22.07
C THR A 139 6.27 -13.80 20.88
N SER A 140 5.03 -13.33 20.98
CA SER A 140 4.03 -13.33 19.91
C SER A 140 4.19 -12.15 18.96
N PHE A 141 4.99 -11.14 19.34
CA PHE A 141 5.17 -9.91 18.59
C PHE A 141 6.58 -9.33 18.78
N VAL A 142 7.16 -8.82 17.70
CA VAL A 142 8.36 -7.96 17.75
C VAL A 142 8.23 -6.82 16.75
N GLU A 143 8.90 -5.72 17.06
CA GLU A 143 9.04 -4.58 16.16
C GLU A 143 10.53 -4.21 16.02
N TYR A 144 10.95 -3.94 14.79
CA TYR A 144 12.28 -3.42 14.49
C TYR A 144 12.15 -2.15 13.65
N VAL A 145 12.97 -1.15 13.97
CA VAL A 145 12.98 0.14 13.29
C VAL A 145 14.39 0.41 12.80
N PHE A 146 14.52 0.72 11.52
CA PHE A 146 15.80 1.02 10.90
C PHE A 146 15.72 2.35 10.14
N PRO A 147 16.77 3.18 10.27
CA PRO A 147 16.89 4.33 9.41
C PRO A 147 17.43 3.95 8.04
N PHE A 148 17.04 4.70 7.01
CA PHE A 148 17.66 4.61 5.70
C PHE A 148 17.70 5.97 4.99
N TYR A 149 18.56 6.07 3.99
CA TYR A 149 18.80 7.30 3.24
C TYR A 149 18.68 7.02 1.75
N VAL A 150 17.98 7.90 1.05
CA VAL A 150 17.73 7.82 -0.39
C VAL A 150 17.85 9.21 -0.99
N GLU A 151 18.36 9.27 -2.21
CA GLU A 151 18.43 10.49 -3.00
C GLU A 151 17.38 10.42 -4.10
N PHE A 152 16.51 11.43 -4.17
CA PHE A 152 15.52 11.55 -5.23
C PHE A 152 15.28 13.03 -5.58
N PRO A 153 14.96 13.34 -6.83
CA PRO A 153 14.99 14.70 -7.36
C PRO A 153 13.77 15.55 -6.98
N PHE A 154 12.66 14.94 -6.59
CA PHE A 154 11.40 15.63 -6.34
C PHE A 154 11.15 15.92 -4.85
N GLU A 155 10.37 16.96 -4.59
CA GLU A 155 9.83 17.25 -3.27
C GLU A 155 8.34 16.91 -3.28
N ILE A 156 7.96 15.96 -2.44
CA ILE A 156 6.57 15.64 -2.18
C ILE A 156 6.32 16.00 -0.73
N GLU A 157 5.39 16.93 -0.52
CA GLU A 157 5.03 17.41 0.80
C GLU A 157 4.34 16.31 1.60
N GLY A 158 3.39 15.60 0.98
CA GLY A 158 2.61 14.58 1.64
C GLY A 158 1.97 15.08 2.93
N TRP A 159 1.90 14.20 3.93
CA TRP A 159 1.27 14.49 5.21
C TRP A 159 2.19 15.27 6.18
N GLN A 160 3.32 15.80 5.72
CA GLN A 160 4.32 16.39 6.61
C GLN A 160 3.80 17.62 7.36
N LYS A 161 3.04 18.49 6.69
CA LYS A 161 2.48 19.71 7.29
C LYS A 161 1.11 19.49 7.91
N SER A 162 0.59 18.26 7.83
CA SER A 162 -0.71 17.90 8.39
C SER A 162 -0.71 17.96 9.90
N LEU A 163 -1.89 18.22 10.45
CA LEU A 163 -2.11 18.22 11.89
C LEU A 163 -1.93 16.82 12.47
N ASN A 164 -1.47 16.76 13.72
CA ASN A 164 -1.47 15.51 14.46
C ASN A 164 -2.88 15.24 14.99
N LEU A 165 -3.55 14.28 14.37
CA LEU A 165 -4.92 13.88 14.64
C LEU A 165 -5.07 13.15 15.99
N THR A 166 -3.98 12.65 16.59
CA THR A 166 -4.04 12.04 17.93
C THR A 166 -4.38 13.06 19.03
N ASN A 167 -4.31 14.34 18.72
CA ASN A 167 -4.64 15.44 19.63
C ASN A 167 -6.10 15.90 19.49
N GLU A 168 -6.85 15.37 18.50
CA GLU A 168 -8.26 15.68 18.31
C GLU A 168 -9.15 14.81 19.22
N ASP A 169 -10.40 15.23 19.39
CA ASP A 169 -11.43 14.43 20.04
C ASP A 169 -11.68 13.16 19.22
N LYS A 170 -11.46 11.98 19.82
CA LYS A 170 -11.46 10.70 19.12
C LYS A 170 -12.84 10.33 18.56
N ASP A 171 -13.91 10.65 19.28
CA ASP A 171 -15.27 10.28 18.86
C ASP A 171 -15.70 11.16 17.69
N LYS A 172 -15.43 12.47 17.77
CA LYS A 172 -15.70 13.40 16.66
C LYS A 172 -14.87 13.11 15.42
N LEU A 173 -13.59 12.76 15.61
CA LEU A 173 -12.73 12.36 14.50
C LEU A 173 -13.25 11.09 13.84
N LEU A 174 -13.65 10.08 14.64
CA LEU A 174 -14.22 8.85 14.12
C LEU A 174 -15.51 9.11 13.32
N GLU A 175 -16.40 9.97 13.82
CA GLU A 175 -17.61 10.39 13.09
C GLU A 175 -17.25 11.01 11.73
N GLU A 176 -16.30 11.94 11.68
CA GLU A 176 -15.85 12.57 10.42
C GLU A 176 -15.23 11.55 9.44
N VAL A 177 -14.41 10.63 9.96
CA VAL A 177 -13.79 9.56 9.15
C VAL A 177 -14.85 8.62 8.59
N VAL A 178 -15.82 8.18 9.40
CA VAL A 178 -16.93 7.32 8.96
C VAL A 178 -17.75 8.03 7.89
N LEU A 179 -18.07 9.32 8.06
CA LEU A 179 -18.76 10.11 7.05
C LEU A 179 -17.99 10.16 5.72
N LYS A 180 -16.66 10.29 5.77
CA LYS A 180 -15.81 10.23 4.56
C LYS A 180 -15.85 8.86 3.89
N TYR A 181 -15.75 7.77 4.65
CA TYR A 181 -15.87 6.42 4.10
C TYR A 181 -17.24 6.20 3.47
N GLU A 182 -18.32 6.64 4.10
CA GLU A 182 -19.68 6.54 3.56
C GLU A 182 -19.88 7.39 2.28
N GLN A 183 -19.24 8.56 2.19
CA GLN A 183 -19.21 9.33 0.94
C GLN A 183 -18.59 8.51 -0.20
N PHE A 184 -17.42 7.88 0.04
CA PHE A 184 -16.80 7.02 -0.96
C PHE A 184 -17.62 5.76 -1.27
N ARG A 185 -18.26 5.14 -0.28
CA ARG A 185 -19.19 4.03 -0.51
C ARG A 185 -20.33 4.43 -1.43
N ASN A 186 -20.90 5.62 -1.25
CA ASN A 186 -21.97 6.14 -2.11
C ASN A 186 -21.50 6.38 -3.55
N ILE A 187 -20.30 6.95 -3.73
CA ILE A 187 -19.68 7.14 -5.04
C ILE A 187 -19.52 5.80 -5.76
N LEU A 188 -18.98 4.79 -5.07
CA LEU A 188 -18.77 3.45 -5.63
C LEU A 188 -20.10 2.73 -5.92
N ASN A 189 -21.11 2.85 -5.04
CA ASN A 189 -22.44 2.28 -5.26
C ASN A 189 -23.13 2.87 -6.51
N ASN A 190 -22.91 4.17 -6.76
CA ASN A 190 -23.43 4.85 -7.93
C ASN A 190 -22.55 4.65 -9.18
N LYS A 191 -21.42 3.95 -9.05
CA LYS A 191 -20.38 3.81 -10.08
C LYS A 191 -19.91 5.17 -10.63
N ASP A 192 -19.92 6.21 -9.80
CA ASP A 192 -19.49 7.56 -10.20
C ASP A 192 -17.95 7.66 -10.17
N GLY A 193 -17.32 7.02 -11.15
CA GLY A 193 -15.87 7.03 -11.26
C GLY A 193 -15.28 8.43 -11.49
N LYS A 194 -16.06 9.38 -12.04
CA LYS A 194 -15.60 10.76 -12.21
C LYS A 194 -15.49 11.47 -10.86
N GLU A 195 -16.52 11.36 -10.02
CA GLU A 195 -16.45 11.92 -8.67
C GLU A 195 -15.36 11.24 -7.83
N PHE A 196 -15.14 9.92 -8.01
CA PHE A 196 -14.03 9.21 -7.37
C PHE A 196 -12.68 9.84 -7.72
N LEU A 197 -12.37 9.95 -9.02
CA LEU A 197 -11.12 10.55 -9.50
C LEU A 197 -10.95 12.01 -9.05
N GLU A 198 -12.04 12.79 -9.01
CA GLU A 198 -11.99 14.16 -8.51
C GLU A 198 -11.63 14.23 -7.03
N LYS A 199 -12.20 13.35 -6.19
CA LYS A 199 -11.92 13.32 -4.74
C LYS A 199 -10.55 12.73 -4.40
N THR A 200 -9.97 11.88 -5.25
CA THR A 200 -8.62 11.31 -5.05
C THR A 200 -7.53 12.08 -5.79
N LYS A 201 -7.87 13.09 -6.61
CA LYS A 201 -6.94 13.83 -7.48
C LYS A 201 -5.68 14.34 -6.78
N HIS A 202 -5.79 14.83 -5.53
CA HIS A 202 -4.62 15.33 -4.80
C HIS A 202 -3.61 14.20 -4.55
N ARG A 203 -4.08 13.06 -4.04
CA ARG A 203 -3.30 11.83 -3.87
C ARG A 203 -2.68 11.39 -5.20
N GLU A 204 -3.46 11.30 -6.28
CA GLU A 204 -2.94 10.83 -7.56
C GLU A 204 -1.84 11.74 -8.11
N ASN A 205 -1.96 13.05 -7.97
CA ASN A 205 -0.92 13.97 -8.41
C ASN A 205 0.42 13.72 -7.69
N GLU A 206 0.38 13.47 -6.38
CA GLU A 206 1.59 13.16 -5.62
C GLU A 206 2.17 11.79 -5.99
N LEU A 207 1.33 10.75 -6.16
CA LEU A 207 1.78 9.43 -6.60
C LEU A 207 2.37 9.47 -8.01
N ASN A 208 1.70 10.14 -8.94
CA ASN A 208 2.17 10.33 -10.31
C ASN A 208 3.53 11.02 -10.36
N GLN A 209 3.76 12.03 -9.49
CA GLN A 209 5.06 12.66 -9.35
C GLN A 209 6.10 11.69 -8.76
N ALA A 210 5.73 10.93 -7.72
CA ALA A 210 6.62 9.98 -7.04
C ALA A 210 7.13 8.87 -7.97
N PHE A 211 6.27 8.42 -8.88
CA PHE A 211 6.55 7.34 -9.83
C PHE A 211 6.89 7.83 -11.24
N TYR A 212 7.04 9.15 -11.42
CA TYR A 212 7.45 9.78 -12.68
C TYR A 212 6.51 9.47 -13.86
N PHE A 213 5.20 9.41 -13.60
CA PHE A 213 4.22 9.14 -14.63
C PHE A 213 4.14 10.30 -15.62
N ASN A 214 4.22 9.97 -16.90
CA ASN A 214 3.92 10.91 -17.98
C ASN A 214 2.41 11.01 -18.23
N GLU A 215 1.98 11.96 -19.07
CA GLU A 215 0.56 12.20 -19.34
C GLU A 215 -0.20 11.00 -19.94
N ASP A 216 0.47 10.14 -20.70
CA ASP A 216 -0.16 8.92 -21.22
C ASP A 216 -0.41 7.91 -20.10
N GLN A 217 0.57 7.73 -19.20
CA GLN A 217 0.43 6.83 -18.04
C GLN A 217 -0.66 7.29 -17.09
N LYS A 218 -0.75 8.60 -16.82
CA LYS A 218 -1.82 9.18 -16.00
C LYS A 218 -3.20 8.90 -16.59
N ARG A 219 -3.35 9.08 -17.91
CA ARG A 219 -4.61 8.79 -18.60
C ARG A 219 -4.99 7.31 -18.57
N GLU A 220 -4.02 6.42 -18.69
CA GLU A 220 -4.29 4.98 -18.61
C GLU A 220 -4.67 4.59 -17.17
N ASP A 221 -4.01 5.12 -16.15
CA ASP A 221 -4.33 4.91 -14.73
C ASP A 221 -5.75 5.38 -14.37
N ASP A 222 -6.13 6.59 -14.83
CA ASP A 222 -7.50 7.11 -14.71
C ASP A 222 -8.50 6.17 -15.39
N LYS A 223 -8.17 5.70 -16.60
CA LYS A 223 -9.04 4.80 -17.38
C LYS A 223 -9.21 3.45 -16.70
N GLU A 224 -8.13 2.84 -16.20
CA GLU A 224 -8.16 1.58 -15.46
C GLU A 224 -9.02 1.72 -14.19
N THR A 225 -8.89 2.83 -13.46
CA THR A 225 -9.73 3.13 -12.29
C THR A 225 -11.21 3.19 -12.66
N LEU A 226 -11.56 3.87 -13.75
CA LEU A 226 -12.94 3.94 -14.26
C LEU A 226 -13.45 2.55 -14.69
N GLU A 227 -12.62 1.74 -15.34
CA GLU A 227 -12.96 0.37 -15.73
C GLU A 227 -13.26 -0.50 -14.51
N ILE A 228 -12.44 -0.46 -13.46
CA ILE A 228 -12.66 -1.20 -12.21
C ILE A 228 -13.97 -0.77 -11.54
N ILE A 229 -14.21 0.54 -11.39
CA ILE A 229 -15.44 1.06 -10.76
C ILE A 229 -16.69 0.60 -11.52
N ASN A 230 -16.63 0.57 -12.86
CA ASN A 230 -17.76 0.10 -13.68
C ASN A 230 -18.07 -1.39 -13.49
N ARG A 231 -17.06 -2.20 -13.13
CA ARG A 231 -17.18 -3.64 -12.87
C ARG A 231 -17.71 -3.97 -11.47
N ILE A 232 -17.87 -2.99 -10.57
CA ILE A 232 -18.43 -3.21 -9.24
C ILE A 232 -19.82 -3.83 -9.34
N THR A 233 -20.06 -4.91 -8.61
CA THR A 233 -21.38 -5.54 -8.44
C THR A 233 -21.99 -5.20 -7.09
N LYS A 234 -21.16 -5.04 -6.05
CA LYS A 234 -21.60 -4.78 -4.68
C LYS A 234 -20.53 -4.05 -3.89
N VAL A 235 -20.87 -2.94 -3.26
CA VAL A 235 -20.01 -2.30 -2.25
C VAL A 235 -20.31 -2.90 -0.88
N PHE A 236 -19.28 -3.33 -0.16
CA PHE A 236 -19.45 -3.93 1.16
C PHE A 236 -19.87 -2.89 2.22
N PRO A 237 -20.60 -3.31 3.28
CA PRO A 237 -20.92 -2.44 4.40
C PRO A 237 -19.66 -2.03 5.16
N LEU A 238 -19.71 -0.85 5.79
CA LEU A 238 -18.66 -0.42 6.70
C LEU A 238 -18.87 -1.08 8.07
N GLU A 239 -18.16 -2.19 8.31
CA GLU A 239 -18.30 -2.98 9.54
C GLU A 239 -16.96 -3.58 9.96
N ASN A 240 -16.90 -4.08 11.21
CA ASN A 240 -15.75 -4.80 11.76
C ASN A 240 -14.42 -4.06 11.50
N TYR A 241 -14.40 -2.77 11.80
CA TYR A 241 -13.24 -1.92 11.60
C TYR A 241 -12.77 -1.29 12.91
N GLN A 242 -11.52 -0.85 12.89
CA GLN A 242 -10.96 0.04 13.91
C GLN A 242 -10.35 1.27 13.22
N MET A 243 -10.38 2.40 13.91
CA MET A 243 -9.67 3.60 13.49
C MET A 243 -8.19 3.49 13.89
N VAL A 244 -7.30 3.67 12.94
CA VAL A 244 -5.85 3.62 13.13
C VAL A 244 -5.19 4.91 12.70
N PHE A 245 -4.05 5.19 13.31
CA PHE A 245 -3.22 6.35 13.00
C PHE A 245 -1.91 5.90 12.34
N TYR A 246 -1.51 6.63 11.31
CA TYR A 246 -0.27 6.44 10.57
C TYR A 246 0.47 7.77 10.42
N GLY A 247 1.68 7.71 9.87
CA GLY A 247 2.47 8.90 9.57
C GLY A 247 2.81 9.70 10.84
N ASN A 248 3.01 9.02 11.97
CA ASN A 248 3.19 9.60 13.30
C ASN A 248 1.99 10.45 13.76
N GLY A 249 0.78 9.92 13.59
CA GLY A 249 -0.46 10.55 14.05
C GLY A 249 -1.11 11.51 13.07
N LYS A 250 -0.53 11.71 11.89
CA LYS A 250 -0.98 12.70 10.90
C LYS A 250 -1.93 12.16 9.83
N ILE A 251 -2.00 10.84 9.74
CA ILE A 251 -2.91 10.12 8.86
C ILE A 251 -3.85 9.29 9.72
N VAL A 252 -5.11 9.19 9.31
CA VAL A 252 -6.12 8.32 9.91
C VAL A 252 -6.78 7.44 8.83
N ALA A 253 -7.13 6.21 9.20
CA ALA A 253 -7.84 5.27 8.31
C ALA A 253 -8.73 4.33 9.12
N LEU A 254 -9.71 3.70 8.45
CA LEU A 254 -10.48 2.57 8.99
C LEU A 254 -9.96 1.28 8.40
N VAL A 255 -9.47 0.39 9.25
CA VAL A 255 -8.95 -0.92 8.84
C VAL A 255 -9.79 -2.04 9.41
N ARG A 256 -9.99 -3.08 8.62
CA ARG A 256 -10.77 -4.27 8.98
C ARG A 256 -10.03 -5.09 10.05
N ILE A 257 -10.79 -5.64 11.00
CA ILE A 257 -10.27 -6.48 12.09
C ILE A 257 -10.75 -7.93 12.02
N ASP A 258 -11.68 -8.23 11.12
CA ASP A 258 -12.12 -9.61 10.87
C ASP A 258 -11.08 -10.41 10.09
N LYS A 259 -11.15 -11.73 10.23
CA LYS A 259 -10.11 -12.67 9.78
C LYS A 259 -9.78 -12.56 8.28
N ASN A 260 -10.79 -12.37 7.43
CA ASN A 260 -10.61 -12.44 5.97
C ASN A 260 -9.95 -11.19 5.39
N PHE A 261 -10.11 -10.04 6.05
CA PHE A 261 -9.62 -8.75 5.56
C PHE A 261 -8.75 -8.03 6.58
N ARG A 262 -8.20 -8.76 7.56
CA ARG A 262 -7.45 -8.15 8.68
C ARG A 262 -6.39 -7.19 8.18
N GLY A 263 -6.46 -5.94 8.65
CA GLY A 263 -5.50 -4.88 8.31
C GLY A 263 -5.73 -4.21 6.96
N GLU A 264 -6.65 -4.70 6.13
CA GLU A 264 -7.04 -4.05 4.87
C GLU A 264 -7.96 -2.86 5.11
N SER A 265 -8.08 -1.97 4.12
CA SER A 265 -9.03 -0.86 4.16
C SER A 265 -10.46 -1.37 4.35
N ALA A 266 -11.25 -0.64 5.13
CA ALA A 266 -12.68 -0.92 5.30
C ALA A 266 -13.54 -0.54 4.08
N LEU A 267 -12.97 0.18 3.10
CA LEU A 267 -13.64 0.49 1.84
C LEU A 267 -13.34 -0.60 0.80
N GLN A 268 -14.35 -1.42 0.51
CA GLN A 268 -14.21 -2.61 -0.33
C GLN A 268 -15.43 -2.81 -1.24
N ALA A 269 -15.21 -3.41 -2.41
CA ALA A 269 -16.28 -3.78 -3.32
C ALA A 269 -15.99 -5.12 -4.01
N GLU A 270 -17.05 -5.88 -4.29
CA GLU A 270 -17.01 -7.06 -5.14
C GLU A 270 -17.13 -6.64 -6.61
N LEU A 271 -16.38 -7.31 -7.49
CA LEU A 271 -16.40 -7.12 -8.93
C LEU A 271 -17.22 -8.22 -9.64
N ASP A 272 -17.43 -8.04 -10.93
CA ASP A 272 -18.15 -8.97 -11.81
C ASP A 272 -17.50 -10.36 -11.98
N ASP A 273 -16.23 -10.49 -11.60
CA ASP A 273 -15.49 -11.76 -11.55
C ASP A 273 -15.40 -12.35 -10.12
N GLU A 274 -16.25 -11.86 -9.21
CA GLU A 274 -16.32 -12.26 -7.78
C GLU A 274 -15.06 -11.91 -6.97
N SER A 275 -14.07 -11.23 -7.57
CA SER A 275 -12.92 -10.72 -6.83
C SER A 275 -13.29 -9.51 -5.96
N VAL A 276 -12.54 -9.34 -4.87
CA VAL A 276 -12.73 -8.19 -3.97
C VAL A 276 -11.68 -7.13 -4.29
N GLN A 277 -12.18 -5.98 -4.70
CA GLN A 277 -11.41 -4.76 -4.85
C GLN A 277 -11.34 -4.03 -3.51
N ILE A 278 -10.11 -3.80 -3.03
CA ILE A 278 -9.83 -3.00 -1.83
C ILE A 278 -9.45 -1.60 -2.28
N TYR A 279 -10.09 -0.59 -1.68
CA TYR A 279 -9.79 0.82 -1.93
C TYR A 279 -9.10 1.40 -0.71
N GLU A 280 -7.78 1.57 -0.77
CA GLU A 280 -7.06 2.24 0.30
C GLU A 280 -7.53 3.69 0.45
N LEU A 281 -7.96 4.05 1.66
CA LEU A 281 -8.49 5.37 1.97
C LEU A 281 -7.79 5.91 3.22
N LEU A 282 -6.63 6.49 2.99
CA LEU A 282 -5.85 7.22 3.99
C LEU A 282 -6.27 8.69 3.97
N LEU A 283 -6.56 9.24 5.15
CA LEU A 283 -7.07 10.60 5.31
C LEU A 283 -6.11 11.44 6.17
N HIS A 284 -5.98 12.72 5.85
CA HIS A 284 -5.26 13.67 6.68
C HIS A 284 -6.01 14.99 6.78
N ARG A 285 -5.63 15.82 7.78
CA ARG A 285 -6.10 17.19 7.91
C ARG A 285 -4.96 18.16 7.57
N PRO A 286 -5.04 18.92 6.46
CA PRO A 286 -3.93 19.76 6.01
C PRO A 286 -3.68 20.97 6.93
N ALA A 287 -4.74 21.51 7.56
CA ALA A 287 -4.64 22.64 8.47
C ALA A 287 -5.84 22.67 9.45
N LEU A 288 -5.71 23.47 10.52
CA LEU A 288 -6.76 23.64 11.52
C LEU A 288 -8.07 24.13 10.87
N GLY A 289 -9.18 23.45 11.17
CA GLY A 289 -10.51 23.79 10.64
C GLY A 289 -10.75 23.41 9.17
N LYS A 290 -9.78 22.78 8.49
CA LYS A 290 -10.01 22.19 7.16
C LYS A 290 -10.60 20.78 7.29
N PRO A 291 -11.44 20.32 6.35
CA PRO A 291 -11.97 18.95 6.37
C PRO A 291 -10.87 17.93 6.13
N LEU A 292 -11.12 16.67 6.50
CA LEU A 292 -10.28 15.55 6.06
C LEU A 292 -10.29 15.41 4.53
N GLU A 293 -9.10 15.18 3.96
CA GLU A 293 -8.89 14.93 2.53
C GLU A 293 -8.06 13.65 2.33
N VAL A 294 -8.14 13.07 1.12
CA VAL A 294 -7.46 11.82 0.78
C VAL A 294 -5.98 12.07 0.51
N ILE A 295 -5.11 11.22 1.05
CA ILE A 295 -3.66 11.29 0.84
C ILE A 295 -3.05 9.90 0.79
N ARG A 296 -2.13 9.68 -0.16
CA ARG A 296 -1.40 8.41 -0.39
C ARG A 296 -2.26 7.21 -0.74
#